data_AF-A0A3Q0IVX9-F1
#
_entry.id   AF-A0A3Q0IVX9-F1
#
_cell.length_a   1.000
_cell.length_b   1.000
_cell.length_c   1.000
_cell.angle_alpha   90.00
_cell.angle_beta   90.00
_cell.angle_gamma   90.00
#
_symmetry.space_group_name_H-M   'P 1'
#
loop_
_entity.id
_entity.type
_entity.pdbx_description
1 polymer ?
#
loop_
_entity_poly.entity_id
_entity_poly.type
_entity_poly.pdbx_seq_one_letter_code
_entity_poly.pdbx_strand_id
1 'polypeptide(L)'
;MKMSTYLSLLVVVFIASVCSLSTVWGCTIPTVIRGSWFSWENGKKTTTEINAATMTGRGVCVDMKQDFHVNYTFVFQHSEDSCYHCIKFLVRTVNVLEKMDTGCVTLKPEEEPTIERVCKKLASDQSLITLFSENYVPVNCRSSLEGVWQFAYQVNFGIWWFDGGI
;
A
#
# COMPACT_ATOMS: atom_id res chain seq x y z
N MET A 1 -58.41 -10.11 11.38
CA MET A 1 -57.24 -9.70 12.19
C MET A 1 -55.96 -10.53 11.97
N LYS A 2 -56.01 -11.80 11.50
CA LYS A 2 -54.79 -12.62 11.28
C LYS A 2 -53.93 -12.18 10.08
N MET A 3 -54.52 -11.57 9.04
CA MET A 3 -53.80 -11.17 7.82
C MET A 3 -52.79 -10.02 8.06
N SER A 4 -53.16 -9.07 8.94
CA SER A 4 -52.29 -7.91 9.27
C SER A 4 -51.05 -8.33 10.06
N THR A 5 -51.16 -9.35 10.91
CA THR A 5 -50.03 -9.86 11.70
C THR A 5 -49.02 -10.63 10.86
N TYR A 6 -49.44 -11.36 9.81
CA TYR A 6 -48.52 -12.01 8.86
C TYR A 6 -47.77 -11.00 8.00
N LEU A 7 -48.42 -9.89 7.62
CA LEU A 7 -47.79 -8.81 6.85
C LEU A 7 -46.70 -8.11 7.68
N SER A 8 -46.98 -7.82 8.95
CA SER A 8 -45.97 -7.23 9.86
C SER A 8 -44.80 -8.18 10.13
N LEU A 9 -45.04 -9.49 10.27
CA LEU A 9 -43.99 -10.49 10.44
C LEU A 9 -43.07 -10.58 9.20
N LEU A 10 -43.64 -10.53 7.99
CA LEU A 10 -42.85 -10.54 6.76
C LEU A 10 -41.98 -9.29 6.61
N VAL A 11 -42.48 -8.12 7.00
CA VAL A 11 -41.71 -6.86 6.96
C VAL A 11 -40.54 -6.90 7.96
N VAL A 12 -40.74 -7.43 9.17
CA VAL A 12 -39.67 -7.55 10.17
C VAL A 12 -38.57 -8.51 9.70
N VAL A 13 -38.93 -9.63 9.08
CA VAL A 13 -37.97 -10.58 8.50
C VAL A 13 -37.20 -9.95 7.33
N PHE A 14 -37.86 -9.17 6.49
CA PHE A 14 -37.21 -8.48 5.37
C PHE A 14 -36.22 -7.41 5.86
N ILE A 15 -36.57 -6.64 6.90
CA ILE A 15 -35.66 -5.64 7.49
C ILE A 15 -34.45 -6.30 8.16
N ALA A 16 -34.64 -7.43 8.87
CA ALA A 16 -33.54 -8.18 9.50
C ALA A 16 -32.59 -8.81 8.46
N SER A 17 -33.11 -9.25 7.32
CA SER A 17 -32.34 -9.77 6.19
C SER A 17 -31.53 -8.69 5.46
N VAL A 18 -32.03 -7.46 5.38
CA VAL A 18 -31.30 -6.35 4.76
C VAL A 18 -30.21 -5.82 5.71
N CYS A 19 -30.41 -5.92 7.03
CA CYS A 19 -29.47 -5.44 8.05
C CYS A 19 -28.23 -6.35 8.23
N SER A 20 -28.25 -7.58 7.71
CA SER A 20 -27.12 -8.52 7.80
C SER A 20 -26.06 -8.33 6.70
N LEU A 21 -26.26 -7.37 5.79
CA LEU A 21 -25.25 -6.95 4.83
C LEU A 21 -24.41 -5.80 5.40
N SER A 22 -23.84 -5.98 6.60
CA SER A 22 -22.74 -5.14 7.06
C SER A 22 -21.51 -5.46 6.19
N THR A 23 -21.32 -4.68 5.14
CA THR A 23 -20.05 -4.59 4.43
C THR A 23 -18.97 -4.29 5.48
N VAL A 24 -17.93 -5.12 5.57
CA VAL A 24 -16.72 -4.80 6.32
C VAL A 24 -16.05 -3.66 5.55
N TRP A 25 -16.06 -2.45 6.09
CA TRP A 25 -15.27 -1.32 5.56
C TRP A 25 -13.82 -1.57 5.98
N GLY A 26 -13.17 -2.54 5.35
CA GLY A 26 -11.77 -2.86 5.55
C GLY A 26 -10.93 -2.27 4.43
N CYS A 27 -9.80 -1.65 4.78
CA CYS A 27 -8.79 -1.29 3.79
C CYS A 27 -8.43 -2.52 2.94
N THR A 28 -8.60 -2.41 1.62
CA THR A 28 -8.28 -3.47 0.67
C THR A 28 -7.11 -3.04 -0.20
N ILE A 29 -5.94 -3.62 0.06
CA ILE A 29 -4.71 -3.28 -0.65
C ILE A 29 -4.86 -3.67 -2.13
N PRO A 30 -4.56 -2.80 -3.11
CA PRO A 30 -4.69 -3.13 -4.54
C PRO A 30 -3.76 -4.25 -5.00
N THR A 31 -4.18 -5.03 -6.01
CA THR A 31 -3.41 -6.18 -6.53
C THR A 31 -2.03 -5.81 -7.08
N VAL A 32 -1.85 -4.58 -7.57
CA VAL A 32 -0.55 -4.08 -8.07
C VAL A 32 0.52 -3.98 -6.97
N ILE A 33 0.12 -3.89 -5.70
CA ILE A 33 1.03 -3.84 -4.55
C ILE A 33 1.15 -5.20 -3.87
N ARG A 34 0.18 -6.11 -4.06
CA ARG A 34 0.18 -7.43 -3.43
C ARG A 34 1.31 -8.30 -4.00
N GLY A 35 1.81 -9.21 -3.18
CA GLY A 35 2.84 -10.16 -3.55
C GLY A 35 3.96 -10.27 -2.53
N SER A 36 5.02 -10.97 -2.91
CA SER A 36 6.24 -11.09 -2.12
C SER A 36 7.33 -10.20 -2.72
N TRP A 37 7.91 -9.36 -1.88
CA TRP A 37 8.83 -8.30 -2.26
C TRP A 37 10.15 -8.43 -1.51
N PHE A 38 11.25 -8.45 -2.25
CA PHE A 38 12.59 -8.43 -1.72
C PHE A 38 13.13 -6.99 -1.61
N SER A 39 13.77 -6.68 -0.49
CA SER A 39 14.48 -5.42 -0.27
C SER A 39 15.76 -5.65 0.53
N TRP A 40 16.64 -4.64 0.47
CA TRP A 40 17.80 -4.55 1.34
C TRP A 40 17.59 -3.40 2.33
N GLU A 41 17.34 -3.73 3.60
CA GLU A 41 16.98 -2.77 4.64
C GLU A 41 17.95 -2.91 5.82
N ASN A 42 18.51 -1.80 6.30
CA ASN A 42 19.41 -1.77 7.46
C ASN A 42 20.57 -2.78 7.40
N GLY A 43 21.13 -3.00 6.20
CA GLY A 43 22.24 -3.93 6.00
C GLY A 43 21.83 -5.42 5.94
N LYS A 44 20.53 -5.72 5.86
CA LYS A 44 20.01 -7.09 5.84
C LYS A 44 19.07 -7.31 4.66
N LYS A 45 19.03 -8.56 4.19
CA LYS A 45 18.00 -9.04 3.26
C LYS A 45 16.67 -9.11 3.99
N THR A 46 15.65 -8.48 3.41
CA THR A 46 14.29 -8.46 3.96
C THR A 46 13.32 -8.91 2.87
N THR A 47 12.45 -9.86 3.22
CA THR A 47 11.33 -10.25 2.35
C THR A 47 10.05 -9.77 3.03
N THR A 48 9.25 -9.03 2.28
CA THR A 48 7.99 -8.45 2.74
C THR A 48 6.85 -9.06 1.93
N GLU A 49 5.92 -9.73 2.61
CA GLU A 49 4.70 -10.23 1.98
C GLU A 49 3.57 -9.22 2.20
N ILE A 50 2.88 -8.87 1.12
CA ILE A 50 1.75 -7.95 1.14
C ILE A 50 0.53 -8.68 0.59
N ASN A 51 -0.47 -8.84 1.46
CA ASN A 51 -1.73 -9.51 1.18
C ASN A 51 -2.86 -8.51 0.95
N ALA A 52 -4.10 -8.97 0.84
CA ALA A 52 -5.25 -8.08 0.62
C ALA A 52 -5.51 -7.12 1.80
N ALA A 53 -5.08 -7.49 3.01
CA ALA A 53 -5.35 -6.74 4.24
C ALA A 53 -4.14 -6.57 5.16
N THR A 54 -3.01 -7.24 4.91
CA THR A 54 -1.88 -7.26 5.85
C THR A 54 -0.54 -7.09 5.14
N MET A 55 0.45 -6.63 5.90
CA MET A 55 1.85 -6.52 5.47
C MET A 55 2.77 -7.06 6.56
N THR A 56 3.74 -7.90 6.16
CA THR A 56 4.73 -8.47 7.07
C THR A 56 5.48 -7.37 7.82
N GLY A 57 5.57 -7.49 9.15
CA GLY A 57 6.27 -6.54 10.02
C GLY A 57 5.53 -5.22 10.30
N ARG A 58 4.31 -5.04 9.77
CA ARG A 58 3.53 -3.81 9.94
C ARG A 58 2.10 -4.06 10.46
N GLY A 59 1.50 -5.20 10.12
CA GLY A 59 0.22 -5.65 10.67
C GLY A 59 -0.93 -5.49 9.68
N VAL A 60 -2.10 -5.08 10.17
CA VAL A 60 -3.37 -5.02 9.43
C VAL A 60 -3.62 -3.62 8.89
N CYS A 61 -4.10 -3.50 7.65
CA CYS A 61 -4.45 -2.23 7.06
C CYS A 61 -5.77 -1.71 7.66
N VAL A 62 -5.75 -0.46 8.13
CA VAL A 62 -6.90 0.22 8.74
C VAL A 62 -7.46 1.29 7.81
N ASP A 63 -6.60 2.01 7.11
CA ASP A 63 -6.99 3.10 6.21
C ASP A 63 -6.11 3.14 4.96
N MET A 64 -6.67 3.61 3.84
CA MET A 64 -5.96 3.78 2.57
C MET A 64 -6.41 5.02 1.79
N LYS A 65 -5.44 5.65 1.13
CA LYS A 65 -5.67 6.77 0.21
C LYS A 65 -4.87 6.53 -1.05
N GLN A 66 -5.57 6.64 -2.16
CA GLN A 66 -4.94 6.65 -3.48
C GLN A 66 -4.75 8.09 -3.91
N ASP A 67 -3.49 8.47 -4.14
CA ASP A 67 -3.11 9.78 -4.69
C ASP A 67 -2.94 9.68 -6.23
N PHE A 68 -2.77 10.83 -6.90
CA PHE A 68 -2.53 10.89 -8.35
C PHE A 68 -1.26 10.12 -8.76
N HIS A 69 -1.29 9.50 -9.95
CA HIS A 69 -0.17 8.75 -10.57
C HIS A 69 0.32 7.56 -9.71
N VAL A 70 -0.58 6.59 -9.43
CA VAL A 70 -0.26 5.27 -8.81
C VAL A 70 0.49 5.32 -7.48
N ASN A 71 0.30 6.41 -6.72
CA ASN A 71 0.80 6.55 -5.37
C ASN A 71 -0.27 6.12 -4.37
N TYR A 72 0.11 5.27 -3.42
CA TYR A 72 -0.80 4.75 -2.42
C TYR A 72 -0.26 4.98 -1.02
N THR A 73 -1.06 5.59 -0.17
CA THR A 73 -0.75 5.83 1.24
C THR A 73 -1.63 4.91 2.09
N PHE A 74 -1.02 4.17 3.00
CA PHE A 74 -1.70 3.22 3.89
C PHE A 74 -1.36 3.50 5.34
N VAL A 75 -2.32 3.19 6.21
CA VAL A 75 -2.13 3.11 7.65
C VAL A 75 -2.26 1.65 8.06
N PHE A 76 -1.19 1.11 8.62
CA PHE A 76 -1.16 -0.22 9.21
C PHE A 76 -1.18 -0.13 10.74
N GLN A 77 -1.91 -1.04 11.37
CA GLN A 77 -1.90 -1.23 12.82
C GLN A 77 -1.18 -2.54 13.14
N HIS A 78 -0.22 -2.46 14.05
CA HIS A 78 0.45 -3.66 14.55
C HIS A 78 -0.52 -4.49 15.41
N SER A 79 -0.54 -5.80 15.24
CA SER A 79 -1.55 -6.65 15.91
C SER A 79 -1.37 -6.75 17.43
N GLU A 80 -0.15 -6.57 17.92
CA GLU A 80 0.21 -6.74 19.33
C GLU A 80 0.20 -5.42 20.12
N ASP A 81 0.32 -4.28 19.45
CA ASP A 81 0.50 -2.96 20.05
C ASP A 81 -0.49 -1.92 19.47
N SER A 82 -0.81 -0.86 20.23
CA SER A 82 -1.54 0.32 19.72
C SER A 82 -0.67 1.22 18.83
N CYS A 83 0.19 0.60 18.03
CA CYS A 83 1.17 1.22 17.18
C CYS A 83 0.66 1.28 15.73
N TYR A 84 0.66 2.49 15.18
CA TYR A 84 0.32 2.71 13.78
C TYR A 84 1.54 3.07 12.95
N HIS A 85 1.59 2.54 11.74
CA HIS A 85 2.63 2.82 10.75
C HIS A 85 1.98 3.43 9.52
N CYS A 86 2.48 4.58 9.08
CA CYS A 86 2.13 5.11 7.76
C CYS A 86 3.14 4.63 6.73
N ILE A 87 2.65 4.12 5.61
CA ILE A 87 3.49 3.65 4.51
C ILE A 87 2.95 4.23 3.21
N LYS A 88 3.82 4.86 2.43
CA LYS A 88 3.50 5.30 1.08
C LYS A 88 4.26 4.47 0.07
N PHE A 89 3.53 3.82 -0.83
CA PHE A 89 4.05 3.09 -1.97
C PHE A 89 3.99 3.94 -3.23
N LEU A 90 5.07 3.90 -3.99
CA LEU A 90 5.19 4.47 -5.31
C LEU A 90 5.38 3.29 -6.28
N VAL A 91 4.37 3.04 -7.12
CA VAL A 91 4.45 1.98 -8.12
C VAL A 91 5.29 2.48 -9.30
N ARG A 92 6.49 1.91 -9.49
CA ARG A 92 7.36 2.25 -10.63
C ARG A 92 7.07 1.35 -11.83
N THR A 93 6.98 0.05 -11.59
CA THR A 93 6.57 -0.95 -12.57
C THR A 93 5.86 -2.10 -11.86
N VAL A 94 5.36 -3.10 -12.61
CA VAL A 94 4.78 -4.32 -12.02
C VAL A 94 5.78 -5.15 -11.20
N ASN A 95 7.09 -4.93 -11.38
CA ASN A 95 8.15 -5.69 -10.69
C ASN A 95 8.96 -4.84 -9.69
N VAL A 96 8.73 -3.53 -9.66
CA VAL A 96 9.51 -2.59 -8.84
C VAL A 96 8.55 -1.64 -8.14
N LEU A 97 8.55 -1.70 -6.82
CA LEU A 97 7.90 -0.73 -5.95
C LEU A 97 8.95 0.05 -5.19
N GLU A 98 8.60 1.25 -4.80
CA GLU A 98 9.33 1.98 -3.77
C GLU A 98 8.40 2.24 -2.60
N LYS A 99 8.93 2.16 -1.38
CA LYS A 99 8.20 2.53 -0.18
C LYS A 99 8.96 3.57 0.62
N MET A 100 8.21 4.39 1.33
CA MET A 100 8.68 5.13 2.49
C MET A 100 7.73 4.85 3.65
N ASP A 101 8.29 4.67 4.84
CA ASP A 101 7.54 4.30 6.02
C ASP A 101 7.92 5.16 7.21
N THR A 102 6.93 5.47 8.04
CA THR A 102 7.20 6.13 9.31
C THR A 102 7.50 5.09 10.39
N GLY A 103 8.21 5.53 11.43
CA GLY A 103 8.27 4.80 12.69
C GLY A 103 6.89 4.63 13.33
N CYS A 104 6.86 3.97 14.48
CA CYS A 104 5.66 3.76 15.27
C CYS A 104 5.03 5.09 15.71
N VAL A 105 3.74 5.27 15.44
CA VAL A 105 2.94 6.40 15.93
C VAL A 105 1.85 5.86 16.85
N THR A 106 1.92 6.22 18.13
CA THR A 106 0.89 5.89 19.12
C THR A 106 -0.15 7.01 19.14
N LEU A 107 -1.42 6.64 18.97
CA LEU A 107 -2.55 7.56 19.11
C LEU A 107 -3.18 7.41 20.50
N LYS A 108 -3.90 8.46 20.94
CA LYS A 108 -4.70 8.35 22.16
C LYS A 108 -5.90 7.41 21.93
N PRO A 109 -6.46 6.78 22.97
CA PRO A 109 -7.54 5.80 22.81
C PRO A 109 -8.81 6.32 22.10
N GLU A 110 -9.07 7.63 22.19
CA GLU A 110 -10.26 8.27 21.60
C GLU A 110 -10.00 8.80 20.18
N GLU A 111 -8.79 8.62 19.66
CA GLU A 111 -8.35 9.21 18.40
C GLU A 111 -8.45 8.20 17.25
N GLU A 112 -9.28 8.51 16.24
CA GLU A 112 -9.36 7.70 15.02
C GLU A 112 -8.02 7.72 14.22
N PRO A 113 -7.58 6.55 13.71
CA PRO A 113 -6.33 6.40 12.97
C PRO A 113 -6.49 6.76 11.48
N THR A 114 -6.73 8.04 11.20
CA THR A 114 -6.80 8.54 9.83
C THR A 114 -5.43 8.82 9.21
N ILE A 115 -5.34 8.73 7.89
CA ILE A 115 -4.12 9.03 7.12
C ILE A 115 -3.56 10.41 7.44
N GLU A 116 -4.39 11.46 7.46
CA GLU A 116 -3.94 12.83 7.69
C GLU A 116 -3.23 12.99 9.05
N ARG A 117 -3.59 12.16 10.03
CA ARG A 117 -3.00 12.21 11.37
C ARG A 117 -1.77 11.33 11.52
N VAL A 118 -1.85 10.07 11.11
CA VAL A 118 -0.72 9.13 11.25
C VAL A 118 0.42 9.50 10.29
N CYS A 119 0.09 9.89 9.05
CA CYS A 119 1.06 10.19 8.01
C CYS A 119 1.62 11.62 8.07
N LYS A 120 1.28 12.43 9.08
CA LYS A 120 1.74 13.82 9.18
C LYS A 120 3.27 13.97 9.22
N LYS A 121 3.96 12.96 9.74
CA LYS A 121 5.43 12.91 9.85
C LYS A 121 6.11 12.30 8.63
N LEU A 122 5.35 11.85 7.62
CA LEU A 122 5.92 11.30 6.42
C LEU A 122 6.48 12.45 5.57
N ALA A 123 7.79 12.66 5.68
CA ALA A 123 8.47 13.74 5.01
C ALA A 123 8.86 13.34 3.58
N SER A 124 8.73 14.27 2.63
CA SER A 124 9.00 14.00 1.21
C SER A 124 10.48 13.80 0.89
N ASP A 125 11.37 14.15 1.81
CA ASP A 125 12.83 14.05 1.72
C ASP A 125 13.37 12.74 2.35
N GLN A 126 12.50 11.88 2.86
CA GLN A 126 12.90 10.60 3.41
C GLN A 126 13.45 9.67 2.32
N SER A 127 14.49 8.90 2.64
CA SER A 127 15.05 7.89 1.73
C SER A 127 14.01 6.82 1.39
N LEU A 128 13.87 6.54 0.10
CA LEU A 128 13.01 5.48 -0.42
C LEU A 128 13.71 4.12 -0.32
N ILE A 129 12.94 3.10 0.03
CA ILE A 129 13.38 1.70 -0.01
C ILE A 129 12.78 1.07 -1.26
N THR A 130 13.63 0.57 -2.15
CA THR A 130 13.20 -0.15 -3.35
C THR A 130 12.91 -1.61 -3.03
N LEU A 131 11.77 -2.07 -3.53
CA LEU A 131 11.22 -3.41 -3.39
C LEU A 131 11.15 -4.07 -4.77
N PHE A 132 11.73 -5.26 -4.88
CA PHE A 132 11.74 -6.05 -6.11
C PHE A 132 10.81 -7.26 -5.96
N SER A 133 9.93 -7.49 -6.94
CA SER A 133 9.04 -8.65 -6.91
C SER A 133 9.86 -9.94 -6.95
N GLU A 134 9.62 -10.84 -6.00
CA GLU A 134 10.23 -12.18 -6.02
C GLU A 134 9.62 -13.05 -7.13
N ASN A 135 8.38 -12.77 -7.51
CA ASN A 135 7.67 -13.43 -8.61
C ASN A 135 7.61 -12.48 -9.81
N TYR A 136 8.75 -12.23 -10.44
CA TYR A 136 8.83 -11.27 -11.54
C TYR A 136 8.06 -11.75 -12.78
N VAL A 137 7.39 -10.80 -13.44
CA VAL A 137 6.76 -11.01 -14.74
C VAL A 137 7.61 -10.36 -15.81
N PRO A 138 8.03 -11.07 -16.89
CA PRO A 138 8.78 -10.47 -17.98
C PRO A 138 8.00 -9.30 -18.59
N VAL A 139 8.63 -8.13 -18.63
CA VAL A 139 8.08 -6.91 -19.22
C VAL A 139 9.02 -6.39 -20.29
N ASN A 140 8.47 -5.78 -21.35
CA ASN A 140 9.28 -5.18 -22.39
C ASN A 140 10.04 -3.98 -21.83
N CYS A 141 11.37 -3.99 -21.88
CA CYS A 141 12.22 -2.90 -21.39
C CYS A 141 11.80 -1.53 -21.94
N ARG A 142 11.37 -1.47 -23.21
CA ARG A 142 10.87 -0.24 -23.84
C ARG A 142 9.60 0.33 -23.19
N SER A 143 8.74 -0.53 -22.66
CA SER A 143 7.49 -0.15 -21.99
C SER A 143 7.65 0.06 -20.49
N SER A 144 8.78 -0.36 -19.91
CA SER A 144 9.08 -0.25 -18.48
C SER A 144 9.84 1.03 -18.10
N LEU A 145 10.31 1.79 -19.10
CA LEU A 145 11.03 3.04 -18.91
C LEU A 145 10.13 4.20 -19.39
N GLU A 146 9.60 4.99 -18.45
CA GLU A 146 8.84 6.20 -18.76
C GLU A 146 9.79 7.40 -18.92
N GLY A 147 9.68 8.15 -20.02
CA GLY A 147 10.44 9.38 -20.25
C GLY A 147 11.25 9.42 -21.56
N VAL A 148 11.90 10.57 -21.79
CA VAL A 148 12.84 10.78 -22.90
C VAL A 148 14.25 10.56 -22.36
N TRP A 149 14.96 9.58 -22.91
CA TRP A 149 16.31 9.22 -22.47
C TRP A 149 17.34 9.70 -23.49
N GLN A 150 18.36 10.41 -23.01
CA GLN A 150 19.53 10.78 -23.80
C GLN A 150 20.68 9.84 -23.41
N PHE A 151 21.23 9.14 -24.39
CA PHE A 151 22.38 8.28 -24.18
C PHE A 151 23.60 8.96 -24.80
N ALA A 152 24.57 9.34 -23.96
CA ALA A 152 25.88 9.79 -24.44
C ALA A 152 26.81 8.60 -24.57
N TYR A 153 27.47 8.45 -25.71
CA TYR A 153 28.49 7.44 -25.91
C TYR A 153 29.88 8.08 -25.71
N GLN A 154 30.76 7.44 -24.92
CA GLN A 154 32.19 7.75 -24.91
C GLN A 154 32.98 6.53 -25.36
N VAL A 155 33.77 6.68 -26.42
CA VAL A 155 34.49 5.57 -27.09
C VAL A 155 35.82 5.23 -26.41
N ASN A 156 36.24 5.93 -25.35
CA ASN A 156 37.63 5.81 -24.87
C ASN A 156 37.86 5.18 -23.49
N PHE A 157 36.85 4.97 -22.64
CA PHE A 157 37.05 4.22 -21.39
C PHE A 157 35.75 3.51 -21.03
N GLY A 158 35.80 2.17 -20.94
CA GLY A 158 34.65 1.29 -20.73
C GLY A 158 34.02 1.38 -19.33
N ILE A 159 33.59 2.58 -18.93
CA ILE A 159 32.79 2.83 -17.74
C ILE A 159 31.55 3.60 -18.20
N TRP A 160 30.38 2.98 -18.02
CA TRP A 160 29.09 3.58 -18.33
C TRP A 160 28.70 4.54 -17.20
N TRP A 161 28.64 5.84 -17.49
CA TRP A 161 28.06 6.84 -16.57
C TRP A 161 26.65 7.19 -17.03
N PHE A 162 25.69 7.14 -16.09
CA PHE A 162 24.35 7.69 -16.29
C PHE A 162 24.41 9.18 -15.95
N ASP A 163 24.63 10.03 -16.95
CA ASP A 163 24.47 11.47 -16.78
C ASP A 163 22.99 11.84 -16.92
N GLY A 164 22.29 11.85 -15.78
CA GLY A 164 20.95 12.43 -15.67
C GLY A 164 21.02 13.95 -15.66
N GLY A 165 21.27 14.55 -16.82
CA GLY A 165 21.24 16.00 -17.03
C GLY A 165 19.88 16.46 -17.57
N ILE A 166 19.24 17.39 -16.85
CA ILE A 166 18.11 18.22 -17.32
C ILE A 166 18.65 19.29 -18.28
#